data_AF-A0AAU3KF73-F1
#
_entry.id   AF-A0AAU3KF73-F1
#
_cell.length_a   1.000
_cell.length_b   1.000
_cell.length_c   1.000
_cell.angle_alpha   90.00
_cell.angle_beta   90.00
_cell.angle_gamma   90.00
#
_symmetry.space_group_name_H-M   'P 1'
#
loop_
_entity.id
_entity.type
_entity.pdbx_description
1 polymer ?
#
loop_
_entity_poly.entity_id
_entity_poly.type
_entity_poly.pdbx_seq_one_letter_code
_entity_poly.pdbx_strand_id
1 'polypeptide(L)'
;MYIPQPDDSQLSWANGRDNVFVPRPLLPDWHELLAAFCGHIGDQPDDHQVTRWARGLAELHLERREQPRDAGGIDELRAQTVTFIDDWVAKRARRGVVRGESLGAVVDVMAAAHVHAVYLLKTAEKVSDHEVHAAWYRLAKMADGWTDQAVRVLGSQERRNSSAYPRLQRPA
;
A
#
# COMPACT_ATOMS: atom_id res chain seq x y z
N MET A 1 25.02 50.29 3.47
CA MET A 1 23.87 49.62 2.83
C MET A 1 23.46 48.50 3.77
N TYR A 2 22.43 48.72 4.58
CA TYR A 2 22.00 47.84 5.67
C TYR A 2 20.88 46.93 5.15
N ILE A 3 21.10 45.62 5.15
CA ILE A 3 20.07 44.63 4.87
C ILE A 3 19.49 44.23 6.23
N PRO A 4 18.24 44.59 6.56
CA PRO A 4 17.63 44.21 7.84
C PRO A 4 17.52 42.69 7.93
N GLN A 5 18.00 42.13 9.04
CA GLN A 5 17.74 40.73 9.41
C GLN A 5 16.26 40.60 9.77
N PRO A 6 15.54 39.57 9.27
CA PRO A 6 14.18 39.33 9.72
C PRO A 6 14.20 38.91 11.20
N ASP A 7 13.23 39.44 11.93
CA ASP A 7 12.98 39.22 13.34
C ASP A 7 12.75 37.73 13.66
N ASP A 8 13.53 37.16 14.57
CA ASP A 8 13.38 35.79 15.08
C ASP A 8 12.03 35.53 15.79
N SER A 9 11.21 36.57 15.98
CA SER A 9 9.81 36.47 16.41
C SER A 9 8.85 35.96 15.32
N GLN A 10 9.30 35.76 14.07
CA GLN A 10 8.48 35.22 12.97
C GLN A 10 8.64 33.70 12.74
N LEU A 11 9.47 33.01 13.52
CA LEU A 11 9.56 31.54 13.55
C LEU A 11 8.57 30.93 14.55
N SER A 12 7.30 31.31 14.45
CA SER A 12 6.18 30.68 15.15
C SER A 12 5.00 30.48 14.20
N TRP A 13 5.26 29.88 13.03
CA TRP A 13 4.18 29.45 12.15
C TRP A 13 3.65 28.09 12.62
N ALA A 14 2.56 28.18 13.40
CA ALA A 14 1.46 27.23 13.38
C ALA A 14 1.75 25.81 13.90
N ASN A 15 1.67 25.69 15.23
CA ASN A 15 0.97 24.59 15.91
C ASN A 15 -0.54 24.62 15.58
N GLY A 16 -0.86 24.50 14.29
CA GLY A 16 -2.20 24.53 13.74
C GLY A 16 -2.27 23.42 12.71
N ARG A 17 -2.71 22.24 13.16
CA ARG A 17 -3.27 21.25 12.26
C ARG A 17 -4.55 21.86 11.70
N ASP A 18 -4.39 22.72 10.70
CA ASP A 18 -5.40 22.92 9.67
C ASP A 18 -5.54 21.56 9.03
N ASN A 19 -6.43 20.77 9.64
CA ASN A 19 -6.85 19.47 9.21
C ASN A 19 -7.66 19.70 7.94
N VAL A 20 -6.97 20.04 6.85
CA VAL A 20 -7.44 19.72 5.52
C VAL A 20 -7.60 18.21 5.59
N PHE A 21 -8.83 17.78 5.85
CA PHE A 21 -9.20 16.38 5.85
C PHE A 21 -9.10 15.93 4.39
N VAL A 22 -7.88 15.76 3.90
CA VAL A 22 -7.63 14.99 2.68
C VAL A 22 -8.12 13.60 3.05
N PRO A 23 -9.24 13.14 2.46
CA PRO A 23 -9.76 11.84 2.79
C PRO A 23 -8.65 10.84 2.48
N ARG A 24 -8.23 10.06 3.48
CA ARG A 24 -7.23 9.01 3.28
C ARG A 24 -7.71 8.17 2.09
N PRO A 25 -6.87 7.94 1.07
CA PRO A 25 -7.29 7.19 -0.10
C PRO A 25 -7.80 5.80 0.34
N LEU A 26 -8.78 5.28 -0.38
CA LEU A 26 -9.41 4.00 -0.08
C LEU A 26 -8.40 2.83 -0.11
N LEU A 27 -7.33 2.95 -0.89
CA LEU A 27 -6.27 1.97 -0.96
C LEU A 27 -4.95 2.68 -0.73
N PRO A 28 -3.96 2.00 -0.08
CA PRO A 28 -2.62 2.53 0.02
C PRO A 28 -1.98 2.59 -1.37
N ASP A 29 -1.07 3.53 -1.59
CA ASP A 29 -0.24 3.51 -2.79
C ASP A 29 0.84 2.40 -2.72
N TRP A 30 1.58 2.20 -3.80
CA TRP A 30 2.59 1.14 -3.85
C TRP A 30 3.78 1.42 -2.92
N HIS A 31 4.12 2.68 -2.63
CA HIS A 31 5.19 3.01 -1.69
C HIS A 31 4.78 2.63 -0.26
N GLU A 32 3.51 2.87 0.12
CA GLU A 32 2.96 2.44 1.39
C GLU A 32 2.97 0.91 1.53
N LEU A 33 2.62 0.16 0.46
CA LEU A 33 2.74 -1.30 0.47
C LEU A 33 4.19 -1.76 0.65
N LEU A 34 5.14 -1.18 -0.09
CA LEU A 34 6.55 -1.52 0.06
C LEU A 34 7.09 -1.17 1.45
N ALA A 35 6.70 -0.01 2.00
CA ALA A 35 7.05 0.38 3.36
C ALA A 35 6.50 -0.61 4.39
N ALA A 36 5.29 -1.12 4.18
CA ALA A 36 4.70 -2.15 5.03
C ALA A 36 5.44 -3.49 4.94
N PHE A 37 5.81 -3.93 3.72
CA PHE A 37 6.62 -5.15 3.55
C PHE A 37 7.99 -5.04 4.22
N CYS A 38 8.60 -3.84 4.19
CA CYS A 38 9.84 -3.55 4.91
C CYS A 38 9.66 -3.46 6.44
N GLY A 39 8.42 -3.47 6.95
CA GLY A 39 8.12 -3.31 8.37
C GLY A 39 8.25 -1.87 8.89
N HIS A 40 8.30 -0.86 8.00
CA HIS A 40 8.37 0.55 8.39
C HIS A 40 7.02 1.13 8.83
N ILE A 41 5.92 0.54 8.36
CA ILE A 41 4.54 0.88 8.74
C ILE A 41 3.72 -0.42 8.89
N GLY A 42 2.48 -0.32 9.34
CA GLY A 42 1.54 -1.44 9.42
C GLY A 42 1.56 -2.18 10.77
N ASP A 43 2.19 -1.61 11.80
CA ASP A 43 2.17 -2.13 13.17
C ASP A 43 1.31 -1.29 14.12
N GLN A 44 0.93 -0.07 13.74
CA GLN A 44 0.12 0.79 14.58
C GLN A 44 -1.39 0.57 14.39
N PRO A 45 -2.23 0.76 15.42
CA PRO A 45 -3.69 0.60 15.30
C PRO A 45 -4.35 1.57 14.31
N ASP A 46 -3.76 2.75 14.12
CA ASP A 46 -4.22 3.82 13.23
C ASP A 46 -3.65 3.73 11.80
N ASP A 47 -2.78 2.76 11.54
CA ASP A 47 -2.32 2.45 10.18
C ASP A 47 -3.46 1.97 9.28
N HIS A 48 -3.27 2.18 7.98
CA HIS A 48 -4.24 1.72 7.00
C HIS A 48 -4.41 0.20 7.10
N GLN A 49 -5.65 -0.30 7.15
CA GLN A 49 -5.90 -1.73 7.40
C GLN A 49 -5.20 -2.65 6.38
N VAL A 50 -5.14 -2.23 5.11
CA VAL A 50 -4.41 -2.97 4.05
C VAL A 50 -2.90 -2.96 4.26
N THR A 51 -2.29 -1.90 4.80
CA THR A 51 -0.84 -1.90 5.07
C THR A 51 -0.50 -2.83 6.23
N ARG A 52 -1.38 -2.94 7.24
CA ARG A 52 -1.23 -3.92 8.33
C ARG A 52 -1.26 -5.37 7.82
N TRP A 53 -2.21 -5.69 6.94
CA TRP A 53 -2.26 -7.02 6.32
C TRP A 53 -1.10 -7.26 5.34
N ALA A 54 -0.68 -6.24 4.59
CA ALA A 54 0.49 -6.32 3.71
C ALA A 54 1.77 -6.67 4.50
N ARG A 55 1.99 -6.01 5.64
CA ARG A 55 3.07 -6.36 6.58
C ARG A 55 2.95 -7.82 7.06
N GLY A 56 1.77 -8.22 7.53
CA GLY A 56 1.54 -9.60 7.97
C GLY A 56 1.80 -10.64 6.88
N LEU A 57 1.45 -10.35 5.62
CA LEU A 57 1.78 -11.23 4.49
C LEU A 57 3.30 -11.36 4.30
N ALA A 58 4.05 -10.26 4.39
CA ALA A 58 5.52 -10.32 4.31
C ALA A 58 6.13 -11.13 5.46
N GLU A 59 5.62 -10.97 6.69
CA GLU A 59 6.03 -11.76 7.86
C GLU A 59 5.75 -13.26 7.64
N LEU A 60 4.58 -13.62 7.11
CA LEU A 60 4.24 -15.02 6.78
C LEU A 60 5.14 -15.59 5.69
N HIS A 61 5.53 -14.81 4.67
CA HIS A 61 6.46 -15.28 3.63
C HIS A 61 7.89 -15.47 4.16
N LEU A 62 8.31 -14.63 5.11
CA LEU A 62 9.58 -14.81 5.82
C LEU A 62 9.54 -16.09 6.66
N GLU A 63 8.50 -16.27 7.48
CA GLU A 63 8.31 -17.45 8.31
C GLU A 63 8.25 -18.73 7.46
N ARG A 64 7.54 -18.69 6.33
CA ARG A 64 7.45 -19.83 5.40
C ARG A 64 8.80 -20.27 4.86
N ARG A 65 9.71 -19.31 4.60
CA ARG A 65 11.09 -19.59 4.18
C ARG A 65 11.93 -20.20 5.29
N GLU A 66 11.79 -19.67 6.51
CA GLU A 66 12.55 -20.12 7.68
C GLU A 66 12.08 -21.48 8.21
N GLN A 67 10.79 -21.78 8.06
CA GLN A 67 10.15 -22.99 8.57
C GLN A 67 9.44 -23.80 7.46
N PRO A 68 10.18 -24.44 6.52
CA PRO A 68 9.56 -25.17 5.42
C PRO A 68 8.63 -26.32 5.85
N ARG A 69 8.85 -26.87 7.05
CA ARG A 69 8.11 -28.02 7.60
C ARG A 69 6.72 -27.67 8.14
N ASP A 70 6.46 -26.41 8.50
CA ASP A 70 5.15 -25.94 8.97
C ASP A 70 4.37 -25.21 7.85
N ALA A 71 4.41 -25.80 6.66
CA ALA A 71 3.84 -25.21 5.46
C ALA A 71 2.34 -24.89 5.58
N GLY A 72 1.59 -25.85 6.10
CA GLY A 72 0.13 -25.85 6.03
C GLY A 72 -0.49 -24.68 6.79
N GLY A 73 -0.07 -24.46 8.04
CA GLY A 73 -0.62 -23.38 8.87
C GLY A 73 -0.30 -22.00 8.32
N ILE A 74 0.93 -21.79 7.84
CA ILE A 74 1.36 -20.52 7.25
C ILE A 74 0.62 -20.26 5.93
N ASP A 75 0.47 -21.28 5.08
CA ASP A 75 -0.24 -21.19 3.81
C ASP A 75 -1.74 -20.89 4.02
N GLU A 76 -2.35 -21.47 5.06
CA GLU A 76 -3.73 -21.22 5.45
C GLU A 76 -3.94 -19.78 5.97
N LEU A 77 -3.06 -19.29 6.85
CA LEU A 77 -3.14 -17.93 7.37
C LEU A 77 -2.90 -16.88 6.28
N ARG A 78 -2.02 -17.16 5.31
CA ARG A 78 -1.83 -16.32 4.12
C ARG A 78 -3.11 -16.23 3.31
N ALA A 79 -3.75 -17.37 3.01
CA ALA A 79 -5.01 -17.41 2.25
C ALA A 79 -6.16 -16.69 2.97
N GLN A 80 -6.23 -16.80 4.30
CA GLN A 80 -7.18 -16.03 5.12
C GLN A 80 -6.92 -14.53 5.03
N THR A 81 -5.66 -14.10 5.12
CA THR A 81 -5.28 -12.68 5.03
C THR A 81 -5.61 -12.08 3.67
N VAL A 82 -5.39 -12.84 2.58
CA VAL A 82 -5.83 -12.48 1.22
C VAL A 82 -7.35 -12.24 1.18
N THR A 83 -8.12 -13.16 1.76
CA THR A 83 -9.59 -13.04 1.83
C THR A 83 -10.01 -11.81 2.63
N PHE A 84 -9.32 -11.48 3.74
CA PHE A 84 -9.61 -10.28 4.52
C PHE A 84 -9.38 -8.99 3.74
N ILE A 85 -8.31 -8.91 2.94
CA ILE A 85 -8.06 -7.78 2.05
C ILE A 85 -9.21 -7.66 1.04
N ASP A 86 -9.53 -8.75 0.34
CA ASP A 86 -10.59 -8.75 -0.68
C ASP A 86 -11.95 -8.36 -0.09
N ASP A 87 -12.32 -8.89 1.07
CA ASP A 87 -13.55 -8.53 1.77
C ASP A 87 -13.58 -7.07 2.20
N TRP A 88 -12.46 -6.55 2.71
CA TRP A 88 -12.35 -5.16 3.13
C TRP A 88 -12.51 -4.20 1.96
N VAL A 89 -11.91 -4.54 0.82
CA VAL A 89 -12.06 -3.83 -0.44
C VAL A 89 -13.49 -3.95 -0.94
N ALA A 90 -14.04 -5.16 -1.02
CA ALA A 90 -15.39 -5.40 -1.54
C ALA A 90 -16.48 -4.69 -0.73
N LYS A 91 -16.32 -4.58 0.59
CA LYS A 91 -17.21 -3.80 1.47
C LYS A 91 -17.20 -2.29 1.17
N ARG A 92 -16.12 -1.78 0.58
CA ARG A 92 -15.92 -0.34 0.28
C ARG A 92 -16.00 -0.02 -1.21
N ALA A 93 -15.76 -0.99 -2.09
CA ALA A 93 -16.02 -0.94 -3.52
C ALA A 93 -17.52 -1.16 -3.79
N ARG A 94 -18.07 -0.60 -4.88
CA ARG A 94 -19.47 -0.87 -5.25
C ARG A 94 -19.63 -2.25 -5.91
N ARG A 95 -20.82 -2.84 -5.75
CA ARG A 95 -21.28 -4.02 -6.51
C ARG A 95 -21.02 -3.82 -8.01
N GLY A 96 -20.29 -4.74 -8.63
CA GLY A 96 -19.95 -4.72 -10.06
C GLY A 96 -18.54 -4.24 -10.41
N VAL A 97 -17.83 -3.58 -9.49
CA VAL A 97 -16.39 -3.24 -9.66
C VAL A 97 -15.51 -4.47 -9.41
N VAL A 98 -15.98 -5.41 -8.59
CA VAL A 98 -15.33 -6.68 -8.26
C VAL A 98 -15.62 -7.75 -9.32
N ARG A 99 -15.43 -7.42 -10.59
CA ARG A 99 -15.20 -8.41 -11.64
C ARG A 99 -13.79 -8.15 -12.16
N GLY A 100 -12.80 -8.60 -11.39
CA GLY A 100 -11.40 -8.36 -11.63
C GLY A 100 -10.51 -9.30 -10.82
N GLU A 101 -9.20 -9.17 -11.01
CA GLU A 101 -8.17 -9.85 -10.22
C GLU A 101 -8.34 -9.56 -8.72
N SER A 102 -8.06 -10.56 -7.86
CA SER A 102 -8.11 -10.41 -6.40
C SER A 102 -7.01 -9.44 -5.96
N LEU A 103 -7.39 -8.33 -5.33
CA LEU A 103 -6.41 -7.36 -4.83
C LEU A 103 -5.59 -7.97 -3.69
N GLY A 104 -6.22 -8.78 -2.83
CA GLY A 104 -5.51 -9.53 -1.80
C GLY A 104 -4.42 -10.43 -2.40
N ALA A 105 -4.73 -11.15 -3.49
CA ALA A 105 -3.76 -11.99 -4.18
C ALA A 105 -2.62 -11.17 -4.81
N VAL A 106 -2.91 -9.99 -5.36
CA VAL A 106 -1.87 -9.08 -5.88
C VAL A 106 -0.94 -8.64 -4.76
N VAL A 107 -1.48 -8.20 -3.61
CA VAL A 107 -0.67 -7.82 -2.44
C VAL A 107 0.16 -9.00 -1.93
N ASP A 108 -0.41 -10.21 -1.92
CA ASP A 108 0.30 -11.43 -1.50
C ASP A 108 1.48 -11.77 -2.40
N VAL A 109 1.27 -11.73 -3.72
CA VAL A 109 2.34 -11.97 -4.71
C VAL A 109 3.41 -10.89 -4.64
N MET A 110 3.03 -9.63 -4.38
CA MET A 110 3.99 -8.53 -4.14
C MET A 110 4.82 -8.77 -2.87
N ALA A 111 4.19 -9.18 -1.77
CA ALA A 111 4.87 -9.51 -0.52
C ALA A 111 5.89 -10.66 -0.73
N ALA A 112 5.48 -11.73 -1.43
CA ALA A 112 6.35 -12.84 -1.77
C ALA A 112 7.56 -12.40 -2.63
N ALA A 113 7.32 -11.55 -3.64
CA ALA A 113 8.36 -11.03 -4.52
C ALA A 113 9.35 -10.13 -3.75
N HIS A 114 8.84 -9.29 -2.84
CA HIS A 114 9.67 -8.47 -1.96
C HIS A 114 10.57 -9.33 -1.07
N VAL A 115 9.99 -10.29 -0.34
CA VAL A 115 10.76 -11.20 0.53
C VAL A 115 11.82 -11.96 -0.26
N HIS A 116 11.48 -12.41 -1.47
CA HIS A 116 12.44 -13.09 -2.34
C HIS A 116 13.58 -12.17 -2.80
N ALA A 117 13.28 -10.94 -3.21
CA ALA A 117 14.29 -9.97 -3.66
C ALA A 117 15.24 -9.58 -2.52
N VAL A 118 14.71 -9.36 -1.32
CA VAL A 118 15.50 -9.08 -0.10
C VAL A 118 16.35 -10.28 0.28
N TYR A 119 15.82 -11.50 0.19
CA TYR A 119 16.60 -12.71 0.42
C TYR A 119 17.78 -12.82 -0.55
N LEU A 120 17.53 -12.67 -1.86
CA LEU A 120 18.60 -12.72 -2.85
C LEU A 120 19.66 -11.64 -2.63
N LEU A 121 19.25 -10.42 -2.26
CA LEU A 121 20.20 -9.36 -1.92
C LEU A 121 21.12 -9.73 -0.76
N LYS A 122 20.61 -10.48 0.23
CA LYS A 122 21.37 -10.93 1.41
C LYS A 122 22.25 -12.14 1.14
N THR A 123 21.87 -13.01 0.21
CA THR A 123 22.53 -14.33 0.01
C THR A 123 23.34 -14.44 -1.27
N ALA A 124 23.12 -13.56 -2.26
CA ALA A 124 23.89 -13.59 -3.51
C ALA A 124 25.36 -13.24 -3.25
N GLU A 125 26.25 -13.88 -4.01
CA GLU A 125 27.68 -13.60 -3.94
C GLU A 125 27.97 -12.18 -4.46
N LYS A 126 27.24 -11.73 -5.49
CA LYS A 126 27.35 -10.37 -6.03
C LYS A 126 25.97 -9.76 -6.26
N VAL A 127 25.81 -8.51 -5.84
CA VAL A 127 24.56 -7.74 -6.09
C VAL A 127 24.31 -7.52 -7.58
N SER A 128 25.35 -7.57 -8.42
CA SER A 128 25.24 -7.49 -9.88
C SER A 128 24.67 -8.77 -10.54
N ASP A 129 24.40 -9.81 -9.76
CA ASP A 129 23.90 -11.07 -10.31
C ASP A 129 22.53 -10.86 -10.96
N HIS A 130 22.36 -11.45 -12.14
CA HIS A 130 21.16 -11.31 -12.96
C HIS A 130 19.89 -11.68 -12.18
N GLU A 131 19.97 -12.65 -11.27
CA GLU A 131 18.85 -13.09 -10.43
C GLU A 131 18.38 -12.01 -9.44
N VAL A 132 19.32 -11.26 -8.83
CA VAL A 132 18.99 -10.13 -7.96
C VAL A 132 18.27 -9.06 -8.76
N HIS A 133 18.81 -8.69 -9.93
CA HIS A 133 18.19 -7.70 -10.80
C HIS A 133 16.79 -8.13 -11.28
N ALA A 134 16.63 -9.38 -11.71
CA ALA A 134 15.35 -9.92 -12.16
C ALA A 134 14.30 -9.90 -11.05
N ALA A 135 14.66 -10.21 -9.81
CA ALA A 135 13.74 -10.17 -8.67
C ALA A 135 13.26 -8.75 -8.35
N TRP A 136 14.17 -7.77 -8.32
CA TRP A 136 13.80 -6.36 -8.11
C TRP A 136 12.99 -5.78 -9.28
N TYR A 137 13.35 -6.12 -10.52
CA TYR A 137 12.58 -5.72 -11.70
C TYR A 137 11.16 -6.28 -11.67
N ARG A 138 11.00 -7.56 -11.28
CA ARG A 138 9.68 -8.18 -11.11
C ARG A 138 8.85 -7.45 -10.06
N LEU A 139 9.43 -7.08 -8.92
CA LEU A 139 8.73 -6.31 -7.88
C LEU A 139 8.29 -4.93 -8.40
N ALA A 140 9.16 -4.22 -9.13
CA ALA A 140 8.83 -2.92 -9.72
C ALA A 140 7.66 -3.03 -10.71
N LYS A 141 7.65 -4.06 -11.56
CA LYS A 141 6.52 -4.32 -12.47
C LYS A 141 5.19 -4.55 -11.76
N MET A 142 5.21 -5.19 -10.60
CA MET A 142 4.00 -5.38 -9.79
C MET A 142 3.56 -4.08 -9.11
N ALA A 143 4.50 -3.25 -8.63
CA ALA A 143 4.20 -1.95 -8.04
C ALA A 143 3.53 -0.99 -9.06
N ASP A 144 4.02 -0.98 -10.30
CA ASP A 144 3.37 -0.26 -11.40
C ASP A 144 1.92 -0.76 -11.59
N GLY A 145 1.74 -2.09 -11.67
CA GLY A 145 0.42 -2.71 -11.84
C GLY A 145 -0.55 -2.42 -10.69
N TRP A 146 -0.06 -2.38 -9.44
CA TRP A 146 -0.86 -2.00 -8.28
C TRP A 146 -1.40 -0.58 -8.40
N THR A 147 -0.56 0.36 -8.85
CA THR A 147 -0.97 1.76 -9.02
C THR A 147 -2.16 1.88 -9.97
N ASP A 148 -2.11 1.17 -11.10
CA ASP A 148 -3.22 1.15 -12.06
C ASP A 148 -4.49 0.54 -11.46
N GLN A 149 -4.37 -0.55 -10.69
CA GLN A 149 -5.50 -1.20 -10.03
C GLN A 149 -6.12 -0.31 -8.93
N ALA A 150 -5.28 0.31 -8.10
CA ALA A 150 -5.72 1.23 -7.05
C ALA A 150 -6.43 2.46 -7.62
N VAL A 151 -5.91 3.06 -8.70
CA VAL A 151 -6.55 4.17 -9.41
C VAL A 151 -7.92 3.78 -9.96
N ARG A 152 -8.08 2.57 -10.52
CA ARG A 152 -9.39 2.10 -11.01
C ARG A 152 -10.43 2.00 -9.89
N VAL A 153 -10.01 1.56 -8.70
CA VAL A 153 -10.88 1.49 -7.51
C VAL A 153 -11.22 2.89 -6.99
N LEU A 154 -10.24 3.81 -6.93
CA LEU A 154 -10.40 5.19 -6.47
C LEU A 154 -11.23 6.06 -7.43
N GLY A 155 -10.96 6.01 -8.73
CA GLY A 155 -11.70 6.77 -9.75
C GLY A 155 -13.17 6.37 -9.85
N SER A 156 -13.52 5.16 -9.42
CA SER A 156 -14.91 4.73 -9.25
C SER A 156 -15.60 5.41 -8.05
N GLN A 157 -14.86 5.80 -7.01
CA GLN A 157 -15.38 6.51 -5.83
C GLN A 157 -15.59 8.00 -6.08
N GLU A 158 -14.66 8.68 -6.76
CA GLU A 158 -14.75 10.13 -6.98
C GLU A 158 -15.96 10.51 -7.86
N ARG A 159 -16.25 9.73 -8.91
CA ARG A 159 -17.45 9.91 -9.74
C ARG A 159 -18.74 9.82 -8.91
N ARG A 160 -18.77 9.01 -7.84
CA ARG A 160 -19.91 8.95 -6.91
C ARG A 160 -20.03 10.22 -6.10
N ASN A 161 -18.94 10.73 -5.52
CA ASN A 161 -18.98 11.97 -4.74
C ASN A 161 -19.46 13.15 -5.60
N SER A 162 -18.96 13.25 -6.84
CA SER A 162 -19.40 14.27 -7.80
C SER A 162 -20.84 14.08 -8.31
N SER A 163 -21.36 12.85 -8.33
CA SER A 163 -22.76 12.57 -8.68
C SER A 163 -23.72 12.73 -7.49
N ALA A 164 -23.23 12.62 -6.24
CA ALA A 164 -24.03 12.78 -5.03
C ALA A 164 -24.26 14.25 -4.66
N TYR A 165 -23.47 15.18 -5.22
CA TYR A 165 -23.69 16.61 -5.15
C TYR A 165 -24.05 17.15 -6.54
N PRO A 166 -25.35 17.19 -6.93
CA PRO A 166 -25.73 17.91 -8.14
C PRO A 166 -25.36 19.38 -7.95
N ARG A 167 -24.61 19.96 -8.90
CA ARG A 167 -24.32 21.40 -8.97
C ARG A 167 -25.63 22.15 -8.75
N LEU A 168 -25.75 22.85 -7.61
CA LEU A 168 -26.80 23.84 -7.39
C LEU A 168 -26.74 24.82 -8.56
N GLN A 169 -27.73 24.73 -9.46
CA GLN A 169 -27.91 25.68 -10.55
C GLN A 169 -28.09 27.06 -9.93
N ARG A 170 -27.23 28.00 -10.34
CA ARG A 170 -27.40 29.42 -10.02
C ARG A 170 -28.77 29.88 -10.54
N PRO A 171 -29.61 30.53 -9.71
CA PRO A 171 -30.80 31.18 -10.22
C PRO A 171 -30.41 32.37 -11.10
N ALA A 172 -31.31 32.68 -12.04
CA ALA A 172 -31.17 33.61 -13.16
C ALA A 172 -30.83 35.05 -12.76
#